data_AF-A0A833SVP5-F1
#
_entry.id   AF-A0A833SVP5-F1
#
_cell.length_a   1.000
_cell.length_b   1.000
_cell.length_c   1.000
_cell.angle_alpha   90.00
_cell.angle_beta   90.00
_cell.angle_gamma   90.00
#
_symmetry.space_group_name_H-M   'P 1'
#
loop_
_entity.id
_entity.type
_entity.pdbx_description
1 polymer ?
#
loop_
_entity_poly.entity_id
_entity_poly.type
_entity_poly.pdbx_seq_one_letter_code
_entity_poly.pdbx_strand_id
1 'polypeptide(L)'
;MRFQKAVITIRDTERSPEDEGTGHYNPAQLELQYAIRVYGGAELELVTLARAFTSFSEANVLDVEYARATQTDIYDDRYHTIRFAQRQCPEALKGVSKIELNGVDITIHHFQ
;
A
#
# COMPACT_ATOMS: atom_id res chain seq x y z
N MET A 1 32.11 -5.64 -30.26
CA MET A 1 30.82 -6.09 -29.69
C MET A 1 31.00 -6.31 -28.20
N ARG A 2 30.15 -5.74 -27.35
CA ARG A 2 30.24 -5.83 -25.88
C ARG A 2 29.14 -6.78 -25.41
N PHE A 3 29.51 -7.97 -24.95
CA PHE A 3 28.55 -8.95 -24.42
C PHE A 3 27.89 -8.38 -23.16
N GLN A 4 26.60 -8.08 -23.22
CA GLN A 4 25.80 -7.84 -22.02
C GLN A 4 25.50 -9.21 -21.41
N LYS A 5 26.12 -9.51 -20.27
CA LYS A 5 25.84 -10.71 -19.48
C LYS A 5 24.39 -10.61 -18.99
N ALA A 6 23.52 -11.51 -19.44
CA ALA A 6 22.18 -11.63 -18.89
C ALA A 6 22.28 -12.08 -17.43
N VAL A 7 21.65 -11.32 -16.53
CA VAL A 7 21.52 -11.66 -15.11
C VAL A 7 20.06 -11.98 -14.85
N ILE A 8 19.78 -13.20 -14.39
CA ILE A 8 18.45 -13.59 -13.91
C ILE A 8 18.43 -13.40 -12.40
N THR A 9 17.52 -12.58 -11.90
CA THR A 9 17.30 -12.40 -10.45
C THR A 9 16.02 -13.13 -10.07
N ILE A 10 16.13 -14.10 -9.17
CA ILE A 10 14.98 -14.80 -8.60
C ILE A 10 14.60 -14.06 -7.32
N ARG A 11 13.34 -13.63 -7.20
CA ARG A 11 12.80 -12.95 -6.03
C ARG A 11 11.87 -13.91 -5.29
N ASP A 12 12.01 -13.98 -3.97
CA ASP A 12 11.12 -14.78 -3.12
C ASP A 12 9.79 -14.03 -2.91
N THR A 13 8.74 -14.54 -3.54
CA THR A 13 7.39 -13.98 -3.54
C THR A 13 6.38 -14.89 -2.83
N GLU A 14 6.81 -16.06 -2.37
CA GLU A 14 5.92 -17.05 -1.76
C GLU A 14 5.60 -16.64 -0.32
N ARG A 15 4.33 -16.80 0.06
CA ARG A 15 3.86 -16.65 1.43
C ARG A 15 2.57 -17.45 1.57
N SER A 16 2.43 -18.17 2.68
CA SER A 16 1.20 -18.90 2.98
C SER A 16 0.07 -17.93 3.29
N PRO A 17 -1.19 -18.23 2.87
CA PRO A 17 -2.35 -17.41 3.22
C PRO A 17 -2.59 -17.32 4.74
N GLU A 18 -2.18 -18.33 5.49
CA GLU A 18 -2.27 -18.35 6.96
C GLU A 18 -1.35 -17.32 7.65
N ASP A 19 -0.31 -16.83 6.95
CA ASP A 19 0.62 -15.82 7.44
C ASP A 19 0.22 -14.39 7.01
N GLU A 20 -1.01 -14.20 6.53
CA GLU A 20 -1.52 -12.90 6.09
C GLU A 20 -1.62 -11.93 7.28
N GLY A 21 -0.84 -10.85 7.23
CA GLY A 21 -0.85 -9.81 8.27
C GLY A 21 0.06 -10.11 9.47
N THR A 22 0.74 -11.26 9.50
CA THR A 22 1.58 -11.68 10.62
C THR A 22 3.03 -11.87 10.22
N GLY A 23 3.99 -11.37 11.00
CA GLY A 23 5.43 -11.54 10.74
C GLY A 23 6.01 -10.51 9.76
N HIS A 24 7.21 -10.76 9.25
CA HIS A 24 7.93 -9.82 8.37
C HIS A 24 7.61 -10.07 6.89
N TYR A 25 7.53 -9.00 6.10
CA TYR A 25 7.42 -9.08 4.64
C TYR A 25 8.73 -8.63 4.02
N ASN A 26 9.26 -9.40 3.07
CA ASN A 26 10.38 -8.96 2.25
C ASN A 26 9.89 -7.97 1.17
N PRO A 27 10.77 -7.16 0.54
CA PRO A 27 10.35 -6.19 -0.46
C PRO A 27 9.57 -6.79 -1.64
N ALA A 28 9.96 -7.97 -2.13
CA ALA A 28 9.27 -8.64 -3.24
C ALA A 28 7.88 -9.15 -2.86
N GLN A 29 7.68 -9.54 -1.60
CA GLN A 29 6.36 -9.91 -1.06
C GLN A 29 5.47 -8.68 -0.83
N LEU A 30 6.03 -7.53 -0.44
CA LEU A 30 5.29 -6.27 -0.29
C LEU A 30 4.83 -5.70 -1.65
N GLU A 31 5.65 -5.85 -2.69
CA GLU A 31 5.32 -5.44 -4.08
C GLU A 31 4.08 -6.16 -4.63
N LEU A 32 3.72 -7.32 -4.10
CA LEU A 32 2.55 -8.10 -4.53
C LEU A 32 1.27 -7.79 -3.75
N GLN A 33 1.38 -7.00 -2.68
CA GLN A 33 0.23 -6.70 -1.84
C GLN A 33 -0.64 -5.62 -2.45
N TYR A 34 -1.94 -5.72 -2.19
CA TYR A 34 -2.87 -4.72 -2.62
C TYR A 34 -2.58 -3.39 -1.92
N ALA A 35 -2.59 -2.30 -2.68
CA ALA A 35 -2.36 -0.98 -2.14
C ALA A 35 -3.37 0.04 -2.68
N ILE A 36 -3.49 1.14 -1.95
CA ILE A 36 -4.21 2.31 -2.42
C ILE A 36 -3.36 3.56 -2.20
N ARG A 37 -3.59 4.56 -3.04
CA ARG A 37 -3.10 5.90 -2.84
C ARG A 37 -4.24 6.78 -2.36
N VAL A 38 -4.02 7.47 -1.26
CA VAL A 38 -4.99 8.36 -0.61
C VAL A 38 -4.53 9.80 -0.81
N TYR A 39 -5.36 10.60 -1.48
CA TYR A 39 -5.12 12.01 -1.74
C TYR A 39 -6.06 12.87 -0.90
N GLY A 40 -5.64 14.09 -0.57
CA GLY A 40 -6.42 15.03 0.24
C GLY A 40 -6.40 14.75 1.74
N GLY A 41 -5.72 13.67 2.17
CA GLY A 41 -5.59 13.29 3.58
C GLY A 41 -4.40 13.94 4.31
N ALA A 42 -3.81 15.02 3.79
CA ALA A 42 -2.60 15.61 4.37
C ALA A 42 -2.81 16.14 5.82
N GLU A 43 -4.05 16.51 6.16
CA GLU A 43 -4.44 16.94 7.50
C GLU A 43 -4.72 15.77 8.45
N LEU A 44 -4.77 14.53 7.94
CA LEU A 44 -5.02 13.32 8.71
C LEU A 44 -3.70 12.66 9.07
N GLU A 45 -3.51 12.35 10.35
CA GLU A 45 -2.35 11.59 10.80
C GLU A 45 -2.33 10.17 10.20
N LEU A 46 -1.13 9.65 9.91
CA LEU A 46 -0.97 8.30 9.33
C LEU A 46 -1.65 7.21 10.18
N VAL A 47 -1.60 7.34 11.51
CA VAL A 47 -2.25 6.39 12.44
C VAL A 47 -3.78 6.46 12.31
N THR A 48 -4.34 7.65 12.08
CA THR A 48 -5.77 7.83 11.84
C THR A 48 -6.19 7.19 10.53
N LEU A 49 -5.39 7.38 9.47
CA LEU A 49 -5.61 6.70 8.19
C LEU A 49 -5.53 5.19 8.33
N ALA A 50 -4.48 4.66 8.99
CA ALA A 50 -4.32 3.22 9.20
C ALA A 50 -5.54 2.62 9.92
N ARG A 51 -5.96 3.20 11.04
CA ARG A 51 -7.12 2.73 11.82
C ARG A 51 -8.42 2.80 11.04
N ALA A 52 -8.65 3.91 10.34
CA ALA A 52 -9.85 4.09 9.53
C ALA A 52 -9.93 3.03 8.43
N PHE A 53 -8.84 2.82 7.69
CA PHE A 53 -8.82 1.83 6.62
C PHE A 53 -8.92 0.40 7.14
N THR A 54 -8.27 0.04 8.25
CA THR A 54 -8.49 -1.26 8.90
C THR A 54 -9.96 -1.45 9.28
N SER A 55 -10.61 -0.39 9.78
CA SER A 55 -12.02 -0.46 10.17
C SER A 55 -12.98 -0.57 8.98
N PHE A 56 -12.72 0.11 7.87
CA PHE A 56 -13.65 0.15 6.73
C PHE A 56 -13.48 -1.04 5.79
N SER A 57 -12.24 -1.49 5.60
CA SER A 57 -11.95 -2.59 4.68
C SER A 57 -12.18 -3.96 5.29
N GLU A 58 -12.34 -4.03 6.61
CA GLU A 58 -12.26 -5.27 7.42
C GLU A 58 -10.99 -6.08 7.11
N ALA A 59 -9.95 -5.42 6.59
CA ALA A 59 -8.72 -6.03 6.15
C ALA A 59 -7.52 -5.49 6.94
N ASN A 60 -6.54 -6.36 7.15
CA ASN A 60 -5.30 -5.99 7.83
C ASN A 60 -4.51 -4.99 6.98
N VAL A 61 -4.19 -3.83 7.56
CA VAL A 61 -3.28 -2.85 6.96
C VAL A 61 -1.87 -3.18 7.42
N LEU A 62 -0.97 -3.44 6.48
CA LEU A 62 0.45 -3.73 6.78
C LEU A 62 1.23 -2.45 7.05
N ASP A 63 0.96 -1.42 6.25
CA ASP A 63 1.79 -0.23 6.24
C ASP A 63 1.05 0.99 5.70
N VAL A 64 1.41 2.16 6.22
CA VAL A 64 0.96 3.47 5.73
C VAL A 64 2.18 4.37 5.60
N GLU A 65 2.57 4.63 4.36
CA GLU A 65 3.77 5.39 4.06
C GLU A 65 3.44 6.67 3.28
N TYR A 66 4.23 7.72 3.49
CA TYR A 66 4.32 8.81 2.51
C TYR A 66 4.85 8.27 1.19
N ALA A 67 4.37 8.82 0.08
CA ALA A 67 4.91 8.48 -1.23
C ALA A 67 6.41 8.82 -1.29
N ARG A 68 7.26 7.78 -1.36
CA ARG A 68 8.68 7.95 -1.57
C ARG A 68 8.96 7.98 -3.07
N ALA A 69 9.52 9.09 -3.55
CA ALA A 69 10.21 9.07 -4.82
C ALA A 69 11.52 8.27 -4.63
N THR A 70 11.75 7.30 -5.50
CA THR A 70 12.92 6.42 -5.58
C THR A 70 14.22 6.99 -4.99
N GLN A 71 14.85 6.24 -4.06
CA GLN A 71 16.27 6.27 -3.61
C GLN A 71 16.95 7.62 -3.32
N THR A 72 16.20 8.69 -3.19
CA THR A 72 16.64 10.00 -2.69
C THR A 72 15.51 10.52 -1.82
N ASP A 73 15.81 10.92 -0.58
CA ASP A 73 14.90 11.33 0.51
C ASP A 73 13.94 12.50 0.19
N ILE A 74 13.22 12.42 -0.91
CA ILE A 74 12.21 13.39 -1.34
C ILE A 74 10.85 12.72 -1.13
N TYR A 75 10.18 13.19 -0.08
CA TYR A 75 8.80 12.82 0.19
C TYR A 75 7.89 13.59 -0.77
N ASP A 76 7.09 12.85 -1.54
CA ASP A 76 5.93 13.42 -2.20
C ASP A 76 4.78 13.39 -1.18
N ASP A 77 4.43 14.57 -0.66
CA ASP A 77 3.41 14.76 0.37
C ASP A 77 1.99 14.81 -0.21
N ARG A 78 1.83 14.68 -1.53
CA ARG A 78 0.54 14.79 -2.20
C ARG A 78 -0.38 13.58 -1.92
N TYR A 79 0.19 12.45 -1.54
CA TYR A 79 -0.57 11.25 -1.21
C TYR A 79 0.13 10.32 -0.23
N HIS A 80 -0.68 9.57 0.50
CA HIS A 80 -0.24 8.44 1.31
C HIS A 80 -0.48 7.14 0.57
N THR A 81 0.42 6.17 0.72
CA THR A 81 0.23 4.80 0.24
C THR A 81 -0.15 3.92 1.41
N ILE A 82 -1.30 3.24 1.31
CA ILE A 82 -1.76 2.26 2.30
C ILE A 82 -1.64 0.88 1.65
N ARG A 83 -0.89 -0.03 2.29
CA ARG A 83 -0.74 -1.42 1.84
C ARG A 83 -1.54 -2.34 2.75
N PHE A 84 -2.28 -3.26 2.14
CA PHE A 84 -3.06 -4.27 2.83
C PHE A 84 -2.28 -5.59 2.90
N ALA A 85 -2.67 -6.48 3.80
CA ALA A 85 -2.01 -7.78 3.95
C ALA A 85 -2.36 -8.75 2.82
N GLN A 86 -3.53 -8.55 2.23
CA GLN A 86 -4.07 -9.30 1.11
C GLN A 86 -3.59 -8.75 -0.23
N ARG A 87 -3.53 -9.61 -1.24
CA ARG A 87 -3.15 -9.25 -2.63
C ARG A 87 -4.30 -8.70 -3.47
N GLN A 88 -5.53 -8.84 -2.99
CA GLN A 88 -6.74 -8.48 -3.73
C GLN A 88 -7.41 -7.27 -3.08
N CYS A 89 -8.16 -6.51 -3.86
CA CYS A 89 -8.96 -5.39 -3.35
C CYS A 89 -9.96 -5.89 -2.29
N PRO A 90 -9.97 -5.33 -1.06
CA PRO A 90 -11.00 -5.61 -0.07
C PRO A 90 -12.40 -5.33 -0.62
N GLU A 91 -13.38 -6.20 -0.32
CA GLU A 91 -14.75 -6.07 -0.85
C GLU A 91 -15.34 -4.68 -0.57
N ALA A 92 -15.16 -4.18 0.65
CA ALA A 92 -15.68 -2.88 1.07
C ALA A 92 -15.05 -1.68 0.34
N LEU A 93 -13.91 -1.86 -0.33
CA LEU A 93 -13.25 -0.82 -1.13
C LEU A 93 -13.52 -0.95 -2.63
N LYS A 94 -14.24 -1.99 -3.09
CA LYS A 94 -14.52 -2.16 -4.52
C LYS A 94 -15.39 -1.03 -5.05
N GLY A 95 -14.87 -0.30 -6.03
CA GLY A 95 -15.56 0.83 -6.66
C GLY A 95 -15.58 2.10 -5.80
N VAL A 96 -14.90 2.11 -4.66
CA VAL A 96 -14.81 3.28 -3.77
C VAL A 96 -13.68 4.19 -4.23
N SER A 97 -14.04 5.36 -4.76
CA SER A 97 -13.08 6.38 -5.19
C SER A 97 -12.99 7.58 -4.24
N LYS A 98 -13.94 7.72 -3.31
CA LYS A 98 -14.00 8.84 -2.37
C LYS A 98 -14.56 8.39 -1.03
N ILE A 99 -13.97 8.87 0.06
CA ILE A 99 -14.45 8.68 1.44
C ILE A 99 -14.43 10.03 2.15
N GLU A 100 -15.45 10.32 2.95
CA GLU A 100 -15.39 11.42 3.93
C GLU A 100 -14.91 10.84 5.27
N LEU A 101 -13.80 11.35 5.80
CA LEU A 101 -13.23 10.91 7.07
C LEU A 101 -13.00 12.11 7.98
N ASN A 102 -13.69 12.15 9.12
CA ASN A 102 -13.63 13.27 10.08
C ASN A 102 -13.89 14.64 9.43
N GLY A 103 -14.81 14.70 8.45
CA GLY A 103 -15.11 15.92 7.69
C GLY A 103 -14.08 16.28 6.62
N VAL A 104 -13.06 15.44 6.39
CA VAL A 104 -12.07 15.58 5.31
C VAL A 104 -12.44 14.65 4.16
N ASP A 105 -12.62 15.21 2.98
CA ASP A 105 -12.82 14.45 1.75
C ASP A 105 -11.49 13.87 1.26
N ILE A 106 -11.37 12.54 1.24
CA ILE A 106 -10.21 11.84 0.68
C ILE A 106 -10.57 11.12 -0.61
N THR A 107 -9.66 11.16 -1.59
CA THR A 107 -9.78 10.45 -2.87
C THR A 107 -8.90 9.21 -2.85
N ILE A 108 -9.46 8.09 -3.28
CA ILE A 108 -8.79 6.78 -3.32
C ILE A 108 -8.49 6.41 -4.76
N HIS A 109 -7.22 6.07 -5.00
CA HIS A 109 -6.78 5.45 -6.24
C HIS A 109 -6.27 4.04 -5.94
N HIS A 110 -6.95 3.04 -6.51
CA HIS A 110 -6.55 1.65 -6.40
C HIS A 110 -5.25 1.41 -7.18
N PHE A 111 -4.28 0.75 -6.55
CA PHE A 111 -2.95 0.49 -7.11
C PHE A 111 -2.52 -0.94 -6.78
N GLN A 112 -2.07 -1.70 -7.78
CA GLN A 112 -1.45 -3.01 -7.58
C GLN A 112 -0.06 -2.98 -8.22
#